data_AF-A0A7C1CNW8-F1
#
_entry.id   AF-A0A7C1CNW8-F1
#
_cell.length_a   1.000
_cell.length_b   1.000
_cell.length_c   1.000
_cell.angle_alpha   90.00
_cell.angle_beta   90.00
_cell.angle_gamma   90.00
#
_symmetry.space_group_name_H-M   'P 1'
#
loop_
_entity.id
_entity.type
_entity.pdbx_description
1 polymer ?
#
loop_
_entity_poly.entity_id
_entity_poly.type
_entity_poly.pdbx_seq_one_letter_code
_entity_poly.pdbx_strand_id
1 'polypeptide(L)'
;MEVSGILKACAVSLLKVSSDLRLMASGPDAGFGEIILPKMQAGYSIMPGKVNPVIPEAVGQAAMTVMGNDQVIAMACAQGNLELNAFMPLIADCLLRSCDLLTNACDILRERCVVGIEADEAQCRRHVNSDTAAVTALVAQFGYERASEIFATAKAQGMPVREYVVKKGILTDDAFNALVSPEAVCRLGF
;
A
#
# COMPACT_ATOMS: atom_id res chain seq x y z
N MET A 1 18.59 -7.96 22.90
CA MET A 1 18.30 -6.76 22.09
C MET A 1 18.07 -7.11 20.62
N GLU A 2 19.05 -7.62 19.88
CA GLU A 2 18.93 -7.90 18.43
C GLU A 2 17.62 -8.55 17.95
N VAL A 3 17.15 -9.59 18.64
CA VAL A 3 15.88 -10.27 18.30
C VAL A 3 14.69 -9.30 18.30
N SER A 4 14.62 -8.40 19.28
CA SER A 4 13.58 -7.35 19.35
C SER A 4 13.65 -6.42 18.14
N GLY A 5 14.87 -6.06 17.72
CA GLY A 5 15.09 -5.23 16.53
C GLY A 5 14.57 -5.88 15.24
N ILE A 6 14.76 -7.20 15.09
CA ILE A 6 14.23 -7.98 13.97
C ILE A 6 12.69 -8.00 13.99
N LEU A 7 12.08 -8.21 15.16
CA LEU A 7 10.62 -8.18 15.30
C LEU A 7 10.05 -6.80 14.98
N LYS A 8 10.71 -5.72 15.42
CA LYS A 8 10.33 -4.36 15.04
C LYS A 8 10.37 -4.16 13.53
N ALA A 9 11.43 -4.63 12.85
CA ALA A 9 11.51 -4.50 11.39
C ALA A 9 10.33 -5.19 10.70
N CYS A 10 9.96 -6.39 11.14
CA CYS A 10 8.76 -7.10 10.68
C CYS A 10 7.48 -6.28 10.95
N ALA A 11 7.33 -5.73 12.16
CA ALA A 11 6.20 -4.89 12.52
C ALA A 11 6.07 -3.64 11.63
N VAL A 12 7.19 -2.96 11.32
CA VAL A 12 7.21 -1.81 10.41
C VAL A 12 6.71 -2.20 9.02
N SER A 13 7.16 -3.33 8.48
CA SER A 13 6.67 -3.84 7.19
C SER A 13 5.18 -4.15 7.22
N LEU A 14 4.68 -4.80 8.28
CA LEU A 14 3.27 -5.10 8.45
C LEU A 14 2.40 -3.84 8.57
N LEU A 15 2.88 -2.81 9.26
CA LEU A 15 2.17 -1.53 9.37
C LEU A 15 2.06 -0.85 8.00
N LYS A 16 3.13 -0.87 7.20
CA LYS A 16 3.11 -0.34 5.83
C LYS A 16 2.12 -1.11 4.97
N VAL A 17 2.23 -2.43 4.90
CA VAL A 17 1.33 -3.29 4.11
C VAL A 17 -0.13 -3.06 4.52
N SER A 18 -0.41 -3.03 5.82
CA SER A 18 -1.77 -2.79 6.33
C SER A 18 -2.29 -1.40 5.96
N SER A 19 -1.42 -0.38 5.98
CA SER A 19 -1.81 0.98 5.59
C SER A 19 -2.12 1.08 4.11
N ASP A 20 -1.31 0.47 3.25
CA ASP A 20 -1.55 0.42 1.81
C ASP A 20 -2.87 -0.30 1.49
N LEU A 21 -3.14 -1.44 2.12
CA LEU A 21 -4.40 -2.17 1.92
C LEU A 21 -5.61 -1.31 2.28
N ARG A 22 -5.53 -0.54 3.38
CA ARG A 22 -6.60 0.38 3.79
C ARG A 22 -6.78 1.53 2.81
N LEU A 23 -5.68 2.07 2.28
CA LEU A 23 -5.71 3.18 1.34
C LEU A 23 -6.25 2.75 -0.02
N MET A 24 -5.73 1.66 -0.58
CA MET A 24 -6.19 1.10 -1.86
C MET A 24 -7.66 0.66 -1.79
N ALA A 25 -8.13 0.17 -0.63
CA ALA A 25 -9.52 -0.20 -0.42
C ALA A 25 -10.44 0.95 0.04
N SER A 26 -9.94 2.19 0.13
CA SER A 26 -10.76 3.33 0.56
C SER A 26 -11.87 3.61 -0.46
N GLY A 27 -13.10 3.87 0.01
CA GLY A 27 -14.26 4.05 -0.87
C GLY A 27 -15.58 3.69 -0.20
N PRO A 28 -16.63 3.31 -0.96
CA PRO A 28 -16.60 3.03 -2.40
C PRO A 28 -16.65 4.27 -3.31
N ASP A 29 -17.28 5.36 -2.87
CA ASP A 29 -17.57 6.49 -3.77
C ASP A 29 -16.53 7.63 -3.75
N ALA A 30 -15.81 7.78 -2.63
CA ALA A 30 -14.94 8.94 -2.35
C ALA A 30 -13.52 8.54 -1.91
N GLY A 31 -13.01 7.42 -2.41
CA GLY A 31 -11.65 6.94 -2.14
C GLY A 31 -10.99 6.39 -3.41
N PHE A 32 -9.88 5.66 -3.24
CA PHE A 32 -9.17 5.03 -4.35
C PHE A 32 -9.96 3.84 -4.94
N GLY A 33 -10.43 2.93 -4.09
CA GLY A 33 -11.25 1.79 -4.51
C GLY A 33 -10.57 0.88 -5.53
N GLU A 34 -9.25 0.73 -5.48
CA GLU A 34 -8.48 -0.11 -6.41
C GLU A 34 -8.61 -1.60 -6.10
N ILE A 35 -8.82 -1.93 -4.82
CA ILE A 35 -9.00 -3.30 -4.35
C ILE A 35 -10.25 -3.42 -3.48
N ILE A 36 -10.79 -4.63 -3.46
CA ILE A 36 -11.92 -5.04 -2.64
C ILE A 36 -11.40 -6.03 -1.61
N LEU A 37 -11.56 -5.68 -0.33
CA LEU A 37 -11.16 -6.55 0.77
C LEU A 37 -12.35 -7.42 1.25
N PRO A 38 -12.09 -8.63 1.76
CA PRO A 38 -13.11 -9.47 2.37
C PRO A 38 -13.91 -8.76 3.47
N LYS A 39 -15.24 -8.87 3.42
CA LYS A 39 -16.15 -8.22 4.37
C LYS A 39 -16.24 -9.03 5.67
N MET A 40 -15.49 -8.64 6.70
CA MET A 40 -15.40 -9.39 7.95
C MET A 40 -16.45 -9.01 9.00
N GLN A 41 -16.90 -7.75 9.02
CA GLN A 41 -17.95 -7.28 9.93
C GLN A 41 -18.64 -6.03 9.39
N ALA A 42 -19.86 -5.77 9.88
CA ALA A 42 -20.54 -4.51 9.62
C ALA A 42 -19.74 -3.35 10.22
N GLY A 43 -19.41 -2.35 9.40
CA GLY A 43 -18.51 -1.26 9.75
C GLY A 43 -19.16 -0.15 10.60
N TYR A 44 -20.49 -0.07 10.63
CA TYR A 44 -21.21 0.89 11.46
C TYR A 44 -22.69 0.51 11.64
N SER A 45 -23.24 0.72 12.84
CA SER A 45 -24.64 0.39 13.15
C SER A 45 -25.65 1.34 12.50
N ILE A 46 -25.24 2.56 12.12
CA ILE A 46 -26.14 3.61 11.59
C ILE A 46 -26.01 3.78 10.06
N MET A 47 -24.94 3.24 9.43
CA MET A 47 -24.74 3.30 7.98
C MET A 47 -24.95 1.91 7.37
N PRO A 48 -26.15 1.59 6.87
CA PRO A 48 -26.43 0.29 6.26
C PRO A 48 -25.44 -0.01 5.14
N GLY A 49 -24.85 -1.20 5.18
CA GLY A 49 -23.94 -1.68 4.12
C GLY A 49 -22.48 -1.17 4.21
N LYS A 50 -22.15 -0.27 5.15
CA LYS A 50 -20.75 0.15 5.37
C LYS A 50 -19.92 -1.02 5.90
N VAL A 51 -18.76 -1.25 5.31
CA VAL A 51 -17.77 -2.26 5.75
C VAL A 51 -16.40 -1.60 5.88
N ASN A 52 -15.71 -1.87 6.98
CA ASN A 52 -14.38 -1.31 7.26
C ASN A 52 -13.28 -2.36 7.08
N PRO A 53 -12.04 -1.95 6.77
CA PRO A 53 -10.88 -2.83 6.61
C PRO A 53 -10.29 -3.25 7.97
N VAL A 54 -11.10 -3.95 8.78
CA VAL A 54 -10.83 -4.20 10.20
C VAL A 54 -9.65 -5.13 10.46
N ILE A 55 -9.33 -6.02 9.52
CA ILE A 55 -8.19 -6.92 9.62
C ILE A 55 -6.87 -6.14 9.48
N PRO A 56 -6.65 -5.35 8.42
CA PRO A 56 -5.53 -4.40 8.37
C PRO A 56 -5.45 -3.46 9.58
N GLU A 57 -6.58 -3.00 10.13
CA GLU A 57 -6.59 -2.15 11.34
C GLU A 57 -6.08 -2.89 12.58
N ALA A 58 -6.48 -4.13 12.79
CA ALA A 58 -6.00 -4.98 13.89
C ALA A 58 -4.49 -5.26 13.76
N VAL A 59 -4.02 -5.55 12.54
CA VAL A 59 -2.61 -5.80 12.25
C VAL A 59 -1.77 -4.52 12.47
N GLY A 60 -2.29 -3.37 12.06
CA GLY A 60 -1.65 -2.08 12.33
C GLY A 60 -1.46 -1.82 13.83
N GLN A 61 -2.47 -2.15 14.65
CA GLN A 61 -2.38 -2.03 16.11
C GLN A 61 -1.35 -3.01 16.71
N ALA A 62 -1.33 -4.25 16.24
CA ALA A 62 -0.34 -5.25 16.63
C ALA A 62 1.10 -4.77 16.33
N ALA A 63 1.33 -4.26 15.12
CA ALA A 63 2.61 -3.73 14.69
C ALA A 63 3.06 -2.54 15.55
N MET A 64 2.20 -1.54 15.75
CA MET A 64 2.52 -0.38 16.60
C MET A 64 2.84 -0.80 18.04
N THR A 65 2.13 -1.79 18.57
CA THR A 65 2.38 -2.33 19.92
C THR A 65 3.76 -2.97 20.02
N VAL A 66 4.16 -3.78 19.03
CA VAL A 66 5.48 -4.43 18.98
C VAL A 66 6.60 -3.39 18.85
N MET A 67 6.40 -2.35 18.04
CA MET A 67 7.34 -1.23 17.95
C MET A 67 7.50 -0.51 19.30
N GLY A 68 6.43 -0.36 20.07
CA GLY A 68 6.50 0.17 21.43
C GLY A 68 7.24 -0.76 22.40
N ASN A 69 6.98 -2.07 22.32
CA ASN A 69 7.69 -3.07 23.13
C ASN A 69 9.20 -3.08 22.86
N ASP A 70 9.64 -2.83 21.63
CA ASP A 70 11.07 -2.72 21.28
C ASP A 70 11.76 -1.61 22.08
N GLN A 71 11.10 -0.45 22.23
CA GLN A 71 11.62 0.65 23.04
C GLN A 71 11.72 0.27 24.52
N VAL A 72 10.71 -0.42 25.05
CA VAL A 72 10.73 -0.92 26.44
C VAL A 72 11.88 -1.91 26.66
N ILE A 73 12.07 -2.85 25.73
CA ILE A 73 13.16 -3.83 25.77
C ILE A 73 14.52 -3.12 25.70
N ALA A 74 14.68 -2.16 24.79
CA ALA A 74 15.92 -1.40 24.66
C ALA A 74 16.30 -0.68 25.97
N MET A 75 15.31 -0.01 26.60
CA MET A 75 15.51 0.65 27.89
C MET A 75 15.87 -0.36 28.99
N ALA A 76 15.16 -1.48 29.09
CA ALA A 76 15.41 -2.51 30.10
C ALA A 76 16.79 -3.18 29.92
N CYS A 77 17.20 -3.47 28.69
CA CYS A 77 18.52 -4.01 28.39
C CYS A 77 19.65 -3.06 28.82
N ALA A 78 19.47 -1.75 28.67
CA ALA A 78 20.47 -0.73 29.01
C ALA A 78 20.65 -0.49 30.53
N GLN A 79 19.72 -0.98 31.36
CA GLN A 79 19.71 -0.73 32.82
C GLN A 79 20.30 -1.88 33.65
N GLY A 80 21.17 -2.70 33.06
CA GLY A 80 21.95 -3.68 33.83
C GLY A 80 22.92 -2.99 34.78
N ASN A 81 23.11 -3.56 35.97
CA ASN A 81 24.09 -3.07 36.94
C ASN A 81 25.08 -4.18 37.30
N LEU A 82 26.35 -3.98 36.92
CA LEU A 82 27.45 -4.91 37.18
C LEU A 82 27.11 -6.35 36.72
N GLU A 83 27.00 -7.30 37.65
CA GLU A 83 26.85 -8.72 37.36
C GLU A 83 25.44 -9.13 36.92
N LEU A 84 24.43 -8.25 37.05
CA LEU A 84 23.03 -8.64 36.83
C LEU A 84 22.16 -7.54 36.21
N ASN A 85 21.25 -7.94 35.34
CA ASN A 85 20.14 -7.10 34.89
C ASN A 85 18.85 -7.50 35.64
N ALA A 86 18.32 -6.58 36.45
CA ALA A 86 17.11 -6.82 37.25
C ALA A 86 15.80 -6.80 36.44
N PHE A 87 15.85 -6.37 35.17
CA PHE A 87 14.69 -6.18 34.30
C PHE A 87 14.43 -7.36 33.34
N MET A 88 15.11 -8.50 33.55
CA MET A 88 14.92 -9.71 32.74
C MET A 88 13.44 -10.15 32.61
N PRO A 89 12.59 -10.08 33.66
CA PRO A 89 11.16 -10.42 33.52
C PRO A 89 10.42 -9.51 32.54
N LEU A 90 10.70 -8.20 32.55
CA LEU A 90 10.08 -7.23 31.62
C LEU A 90 10.52 -7.48 30.18
N ILE A 91 11.80 -7.78 29.97
CA ILE A 91 12.34 -8.13 28.65
C ILE A 91 11.65 -9.39 28.11
N ALA A 92 11.53 -10.43 28.95
CA ALA A 92 10.90 -11.68 28.55
C ALA A 92 9.42 -11.52 28.20
N ASP A 93 8.65 -10.81 29.04
CA ASP A 93 7.22 -10.54 28.80
C ASP A 93 7.02 -9.78 27.47
N CYS A 94 7.74 -8.66 27.30
CA CYS A 94 7.62 -7.85 26.09
C CYS A 94 8.02 -8.64 24.83
N LEU A 95 9.07 -9.46 24.90
CA LEU A 95 9.56 -10.22 23.76
C LEU A 95 8.59 -11.34 23.37
N LEU A 96 8.18 -12.18 24.32
CA LEU A 96 7.29 -13.31 24.07
C LEU A 96 5.92 -12.83 23.60
N ARG A 97 5.35 -11.79 24.24
CA ARG A 97 4.09 -11.18 23.81
C ARG A 97 4.19 -10.61 22.39
N SER A 98 5.34 -10.04 22.02
CA SER A 98 5.56 -9.54 20.65
C SER A 98 5.58 -10.66 19.62
N CYS A 99 6.20 -11.81 19.94
CA CYS A 99 6.17 -13.00 19.08
C CYS A 99 4.74 -13.50 18.86
N ASP A 100 3.96 -13.66 19.94
CA ASP A 100 2.57 -14.13 19.86
C ASP A 100 1.69 -13.15 19.08
N LEU A 101 1.86 -11.85 19.32
CA LEU A 101 1.06 -10.82 18.68
C LEU A 101 1.33 -10.73 17.18
N LEU A 102 2.61 -10.81 16.75
CA LEU A 102 2.95 -10.82 15.33
C LEU A 102 2.53 -12.12 14.63
N THR A 103 2.66 -13.26 15.30
CA THR A 103 2.19 -14.56 14.75
C THR A 103 0.69 -14.49 14.43
N ASN A 104 -0.11 -14.10 15.43
CA ASN A 104 -1.56 -13.98 15.26
C ASN A 104 -1.93 -12.91 14.22
N ALA A 105 -1.21 -11.78 14.19
CA ALA A 105 -1.44 -10.72 13.20
C ALA A 105 -1.19 -11.22 11.76
N CYS A 106 -0.11 -11.96 11.53
CA CYS A 106 0.20 -12.56 10.24
C CYS A 106 -0.87 -13.58 9.81
N ASP A 107 -1.30 -14.46 10.72
CA ASP A 107 -2.31 -15.47 10.40
C ASP A 107 -3.66 -14.85 10.03
N ILE A 108 -4.16 -13.88 10.83
CA ILE A 108 -5.42 -13.21 10.49
C ILE A 108 -5.30 -12.36 9.22
N LEU A 109 -4.14 -11.73 8.98
CA LEU A 109 -3.93 -10.96 7.75
C LEU A 109 -3.99 -11.86 6.53
N ARG A 110 -3.34 -13.03 6.58
CA ARG A 110 -3.37 -14.02 5.51
C ARG A 110 -4.81 -14.49 5.26
N GLU A 111 -5.44 -15.05 6.29
CA GLU A 111 -6.67 -15.83 6.16
C GLU A 111 -7.90 -14.96 5.95
N ARG A 112 -7.94 -13.78 6.58
CA ARG A 112 -9.13 -12.92 6.63
C ARG A 112 -8.98 -11.63 5.82
N CYS A 113 -7.90 -11.49 5.06
CA CYS A 113 -7.70 -10.34 4.20
C CYS A 113 -7.03 -10.75 2.89
N VAL A 114 -5.74 -11.12 2.94
CA VAL A 114 -4.89 -11.28 1.74
C VAL A 114 -5.39 -12.33 0.76
N VAL A 115 -5.79 -13.51 1.26
CA VAL A 115 -6.27 -14.62 0.39
C VAL A 115 -7.50 -14.24 -0.43
N GLY A 116 -8.32 -13.30 0.04
CA GLY A 116 -9.58 -12.90 -0.61
C GLY A 116 -9.55 -11.50 -1.22
N ILE A 117 -8.38 -10.92 -1.47
CA ILE A 117 -8.29 -9.63 -2.17
C ILE A 117 -8.71 -9.80 -3.62
N GLU A 118 -9.61 -8.93 -4.08
CA GLU A 118 -9.97 -8.79 -5.48
C GLU A 118 -9.60 -7.38 -5.97
N ALA A 119 -9.31 -7.23 -7.27
CA ALA A 119 -9.08 -5.93 -7.87
C ALA A 119 -10.41 -5.37 -8.43
N ASP A 120 -10.65 -4.07 -8.26
CA ASP A 120 -11.67 -3.37 -9.05
C ASP A 120 -11.04 -2.96 -10.38
N GLU A 121 -11.09 -3.86 -11.36
CA GLU A 121 -10.48 -3.64 -12.68
C GLU A 121 -10.99 -2.37 -13.37
N ALA A 122 -12.26 -2.01 -13.15
CA ALA A 122 -12.85 -0.82 -13.74
C ALA A 122 -12.27 0.45 -13.12
N GLN A 123 -12.13 0.51 -11.79
CA GLN A 123 -11.45 1.62 -11.12
C GLN A 123 -9.97 1.72 -11.50
N CYS A 124 -9.23 0.60 -11.44
CA CYS A 124 -7.83 0.57 -11.83
C CYS A 124 -7.64 1.08 -13.27
N ARG A 125 -8.50 0.67 -14.20
CA ARG A 125 -8.46 1.14 -15.59
C ARG A 125 -8.78 2.64 -15.70
N ARG A 126 -9.72 3.17 -14.91
CA ARG A 126 -9.99 4.61 -14.84
C ARG A 126 -8.77 5.39 -14.35
N HIS A 127 -8.11 4.92 -13.30
CA HIS A 127 -6.90 5.56 -12.76
C HIS A 127 -5.76 5.59 -13.79
N VAL A 128 -5.47 4.47 -14.44
CA VAL A 128 -4.44 4.40 -15.50
C VAL A 128 -4.73 5.36 -16.65
N ASN A 129 -6.01 5.49 -17.03
CA ASN A 129 -6.43 6.39 -18.10
C ASN A 129 -6.38 7.88 -17.72
N SER A 130 -6.30 8.23 -16.42
CA SER A 130 -6.29 9.62 -15.92
C SER A 130 -4.91 10.33 -15.97
N ASP A 131 -4.19 10.15 -17.08
CA ASP A 131 -3.07 10.99 -17.57
C ASP A 131 -1.62 10.69 -17.13
N THR A 132 -1.31 10.18 -15.94
CA THR A 132 0.13 10.13 -15.54
C THR A 132 0.92 8.97 -16.17
N ALA A 133 0.36 7.75 -16.21
CA ALA A 133 1.02 6.60 -16.84
C ALA A 133 1.19 6.80 -18.36
N ALA A 134 0.26 7.54 -18.97
CA ALA A 134 0.29 7.87 -20.39
C ALA A 134 1.53 8.69 -20.78
N VAL A 135 1.97 9.64 -19.94
CA VAL A 135 3.13 10.49 -20.28
C VAL A 135 4.41 9.69 -20.31
N THR A 136 4.65 8.83 -19.31
CA THR A 136 5.84 7.97 -19.27
C THR A 136 5.91 7.06 -20.50
N ALA A 137 4.77 6.52 -20.92
CA ALA A 137 4.67 5.72 -22.13
C ALA A 137 5.05 6.51 -23.41
N LEU A 138 4.71 7.81 -23.46
CA LEU A 138 5.12 8.69 -24.56
C LEU A 138 6.61 9.03 -24.55
N VAL A 139 7.27 9.09 -23.38
CA VAL A 139 8.70 9.39 -23.27
C VAL A 139 9.55 8.37 -24.03
N ALA A 140 9.20 7.08 -23.95
CA ALA A 140 9.92 6.01 -24.65
C ALA A 140 9.89 6.17 -26.18
N GLN A 141 8.82 6.75 -26.72
CA GLN A 141 8.63 6.91 -28.15
C GLN A 141 9.08 8.26 -28.70
N PHE A 142 8.87 9.35 -27.94
CA PHE A 142 9.05 10.72 -28.42
C PHE A 142 10.16 11.49 -27.72
N GLY A 143 10.76 10.94 -26.66
CA GLY A 143 11.70 11.63 -25.80
C GLY A 143 11.00 12.54 -24.78
N TYR A 144 11.76 12.93 -23.76
CA TYR A 144 11.22 13.66 -22.60
C TYR A 144 10.64 15.03 -22.95
N GLU A 145 11.35 15.82 -23.77
CA GLU A 145 10.92 17.17 -24.15
C GLU A 145 9.57 17.15 -24.87
N ARG A 146 9.46 16.34 -25.92
CA ARG A 146 8.23 16.25 -26.71
C ARG A 146 7.06 15.64 -25.92
N ALA A 147 7.31 14.64 -25.08
CA ALA A 147 6.27 14.10 -24.20
C ALA A 147 5.79 15.14 -23.17
N SER A 148 6.69 15.96 -22.64
CA SER A 148 6.37 17.03 -21.70
C SER A 148 5.55 18.14 -22.35
N GLU A 149 5.88 18.53 -23.59
CA GLU A 149 5.11 19.49 -24.38
C GLU A 149 3.70 19.00 -24.69
N ILE A 150 3.55 17.72 -25.08
CA ILE A 150 2.26 17.08 -25.31
C ILE A 150 1.42 17.12 -24.04
N PHE A 151 1.99 16.71 -22.89
CA PHE A 151 1.29 16.73 -21.61
C PHE A 151 0.86 18.13 -21.18
N ALA A 152 1.77 19.10 -21.24
CA ALA A 152 1.49 20.48 -20.86
C ALA A 152 0.37 21.08 -21.73
N THR A 153 0.39 20.78 -23.04
CA THR A 153 -0.61 21.29 -23.97
C THR A 153 -1.97 20.62 -23.77
N ALA A 154 -2.01 19.30 -23.56
CA ALA A 154 -3.24 18.56 -23.27
C ALA A 154 -3.89 19.08 -21.96
N LYS A 155 -3.08 19.24 -20.91
CA LYS A 155 -3.52 19.78 -19.62
C LYS A 155 -4.02 21.22 -19.72
N ALA A 156 -3.33 22.09 -20.48
CA ALA A 156 -3.77 23.47 -20.73
C ALA A 156 -5.11 23.55 -21.47
N GLN A 157 -5.45 22.52 -22.27
CA GLN A 157 -6.72 22.41 -22.99
C GLN A 157 -7.80 21.66 -22.18
N GLY A 158 -7.50 21.23 -20.96
CA GLY A 158 -8.42 20.43 -20.14
C GLY A 158 -8.80 19.09 -20.78
N MET A 159 -7.92 18.56 -21.63
CA MET A 159 -8.17 17.36 -22.43
C MET A 159 -7.26 16.21 -21.96
N PRO A 160 -7.78 14.97 -21.82
CA PRO A 160 -6.95 13.81 -21.53
C PRO A 160 -5.85 13.63 -22.56
N VAL A 161 -4.67 13.16 -22.13
CA VAL A 161 -3.50 12.99 -23.00
C VAL A 161 -3.83 12.10 -24.20
N ARG A 162 -4.56 11.00 -23.97
CA ARG A 162 -5.04 10.08 -25.02
C ARG A 162 -5.85 10.82 -26.09
N GLU A 163 -6.85 11.60 -25.67
CA GLU A 163 -7.72 12.32 -26.58
C GLU A 163 -6.92 13.35 -27.40
N TYR A 164 -5.99 14.06 -26.75
CA TYR A 164 -5.14 15.03 -27.40
C TYR A 164 -4.26 14.40 -28.49
N VAL A 165 -3.53 13.31 -28.18
CA VAL A 165 -2.60 12.69 -29.14
C VAL A 165 -3.33 12.05 -30.32
N VAL A 166 -4.51 11.47 -30.09
CA VAL A 166 -5.35 10.90 -31.16
C VAL A 166 -5.94 12.01 -32.04
N LYS A 167 -6.50 13.06 -31.43
CA LYS A 167 -7.10 14.19 -32.16
C LYS A 167 -6.08 14.95 -33.01
N LYS A 168 -4.84 15.04 -32.55
CA LYS A 168 -3.73 15.67 -33.29
C LYS A 168 -3.07 14.74 -34.30
N GLY A 169 -3.50 13.48 -34.40
CA GLY A 169 -2.89 12.49 -35.30
C GLY A 169 -1.44 12.14 -34.94
N ILE A 170 -1.04 12.39 -33.69
CA ILE A 170 0.31 12.06 -33.18
C ILE A 170 0.41 10.54 -32.99
N LEU A 171 -0.67 9.92 -32.53
CA LEU A 171 -0.80 8.47 -32.38
C LEU A 171 -2.19 8.01 -32.81
N THR A 172 -2.28 6.76 -33.25
CA THR A 172 -3.56 6.05 -33.36
C THR A 172 -3.99 5.56 -31.98
N ASP A 173 -5.28 5.27 -31.82
CA ASP A 173 -5.80 4.72 -30.57
C ASP A 173 -5.14 3.36 -30.22
N ASP A 174 -4.95 2.49 -31.22
CA ASP A 174 -4.27 1.20 -31.05
C ASP A 174 -2.81 1.36 -30.60
N ALA A 175 -2.07 2.30 -31.21
CA ALA A 175 -0.70 2.58 -30.83
C ALA A 175 -0.61 3.10 -29.39
N PHE A 176 -1.54 3.97 -28.99
CA PHE A 176 -1.63 4.44 -27.61
C PHE A 176 -1.90 3.29 -26.64
N ASN A 177 -2.88 2.42 -26.93
CA ASN A 177 -3.23 1.27 -26.09
C ASN A 177 -2.05 0.30 -25.93
N ALA A 178 -1.26 0.08 -26.97
CA ALA A 178 -0.06 -0.76 -26.89
C ALA A 178 1.00 -0.18 -25.94
N LEU A 179 1.20 1.14 -25.96
CA LEU A 179 2.19 1.82 -25.12
C LEU A 179 1.82 1.86 -23.63
N VAL A 180 0.51 1.88 -23.31
CA VAL A 180 0.00 1.89 -21.93
C VAL A 180 -0.43 0.51 -21.44
N SER A 181 -0.13 -0.55 -22.20
CA SER A 181 -0.41 -1.93 -21.79
C SER A 181 0.36 -2.28 -20.51
N PRO A 182 -0.19 -3.16 -19.63
CA PRO A 182 0.51 -3.63 -18.44
C PRO A 182 1.93 -4.14 -18.76
N GLU A 183 2.09 -4.87 -19.85
CA GLU A 183 3.38 -5.39 -20.32
C GLU A 183 4.36 -4.26 -20.67
N ALA A 184 3.88 -3.17 -21.26
CA ALA A 184 4.72 -2.03 -21.62
C ALA A 184 5.11 -1.15 -20.43
N VAL A 185 4.20 -0.94 -19.47
CA VAL A 185 4.44 -0.04 -18.32
C VAL A 185 5.05 -0.73 -17.11
N CYS A 186 4.97 -2.06 -17.01
CA CYS A 186 5.61 -2.85 -15.94
C CYS A 186 6.99 -3.43 -16.33
N ARG A 187 7.51 -3.13 -17.54
CA ARG A 187 8.85 -3.57 -17.94
C ARG A 187 9.94 -2.83 -17.16
N LEU A 188 11.04 -3.52 -16.87
CA LEU A 188 12.20 -2.93 -16.21
C LEU A 188 12.97 -2.06 -17.22
N GLY A 189 13.02 -0.75 -16.98
CA GLY A 189 13.74 0.21 -17.82
C GLY A 189 12.90 0.81 -18.96
N PHE A 190 13.57 1.55 -19.85
CA PHE A 190 13.01 1.99 -21.13
C PHE A 190 13.11 0.89 -22.19
#